data_AF-A0A952A3W7-F1
#
_entry.id   AF-A0A952A3W7-F1
#
_cell.length_a   1.000
_cell.length_b   1.000
_cell.length_c   1.000
_cell.angle_alpha   90.00
_cell.angle_beta   90.00
_cell.angle_gamma   90.00
#
_symmetry.space_group_name_H-M   'P 1'
#
loop_
_entity.id
_entity.type
_entity.pdbx_description
1 polymer ?
#
loop_
_entity_poly.entity_id
_entity_poly.type
_entity_poly.pdbx_seq_one_letter_code
_entity_poly.pdbx_strand_id
1 'polypeptide(L)'
;MACDIGQANLNLGDCYALNEQQAVKDVYTDPSVLVNLIVRNIFIVAGIILFFLVIYAGYLFITGNVKGKDKAKEVLTAALAGFLVMFAAYWIIQIIKVVTGADIPI
;
A
#
# COMPACT_ATOMS: atom_id res chain seq x y z
N MET A 1 12.85 -10.10 -27.68
CA MET A 1 11.59 -10.39 -28.41
C MET A 1 11.59 -9.56 -29.68
N ALA A 2 11.50 -10.19 -30.86
CA ALA A 2 11.54 -9.46 -32.12
C ALA A 2 10.12 -8.95 -32.45
N CYS A 3 9.96 -7.64 -32.53
CA CYS A 3 8.74 -7.00 -33.04
C CYS A 3 8.64 -7.32 -34.54
N ASP A 4 7.71 -8.19 -34.94
CA ASP A 4 7.45 -8.49 -36.35
C ASP A 4 6.63 -7.35 -36.98
N ILE A 5 7.33 -6.40 -37.58
CA ILE A 5 6.77 -5.22 -38.25
C ILE A 5 6.10 -5.53 -39.60
N GLY A 6 6.05 -6.81 -40.01
CA GLY A 6 5.49 -7.24 -41.29
C GLY A 6 4.02 -7.70 -41.27
N GLN A 7 3.36 -7.72 -40.10
CA GLN A 7 2.00 -8.25 -39.93
C GLN A 7 0.92 -7.16 -40.13
N ALA A 8 -0.20 -7.51 -40.76
CA ALA A 8 -1.34 -6.62 -40.99
C ALA A 8 -2.06 -6.15 -39.69
N ASN A 9 -1.72 -6.73 -38.54
CA ASN A 9 -2.30 -6.41 -37.23
C ASN A 9 -1.19 -6.19 -36.20
N LEU A 10 -0.57 -5.01 -36.27
CA LEU A 10 0.55 -4.62 -35.42
C LEU A 10 0.07 -4.31 -33.99
N ASN A 11 0.31 -5.23 -33.04
CA ASN A 11 0.06 -4.97 -31.63
C ASN A 11 1.25 -4.23 -31.00
N LEU A 12 1.10 -2.91 -30.91
CA LEU A 12 2.09 -2.00 -30.32
C LEU A 12 2.50 -2.43 -28.89
N GLY A 13 1.59 -3.01 -28.12
CA GLY A 13 1.85 -3.49 -26.75
C GLY A 13 2.85 -4.66 -26.64
N ASP A 14 3.02 -5.46 -27.70
CA ASP A 14 4.03 -6.53 -27.76
C ASP A 14 5.41 -6.00 -28.21
N CYS A 15 5.46 -4.79 -28.78
CA CYS A 15 6.69 -4.15 -29.26
C CYS A 15 7.28 -3.14 -28.27
N TYR A 16 6.48 -2.57 -27.35
CA TYR A 16 7.00 -1.72 -26.27
C TYR A 16 7.49 -2.57 -25.10
N ALA A 17 8.82 -2.67 -24.97
CA ALA A 17 9.49 -3.34 -23.87
C ALA A 17 9.76 -2.37 -22.71
N LEU A 18 9.43 -2.77 -21.48
CA LEU A 18 9.74 -2.01 -20.26
C LEU A 18 11.18 -2.26 -19.79
N ASN A 19 11.75 -3.42 -20.12
CA ASN A 19 13.16 -3.78 -19.95
C ASN A 19 13.57 -4.84 -21.00
N GLU A 20 14.82 -5.32 -21.00
CA GLU A 20 15.29 -6.33 -21.97
C GLU A 20 14.49 -7.66 -21.93
N GLN A 21 13.73 -7.92 -20.87
CA GLN A 21 13.06 -9.20 -20.61
C GLN A 21 11.52 -9.15 -20.67
N GLN A 22 10.86 -7.99 -20.66
CA GLN A 22 9.40 -7.88 -20.40
C GLN A 22 8.70 -6.80 -21.23
N ALA A 23 7.56 -7.14 -21.85
CA ALA A 23 6.72 -6.19 -22.59
C ALA A 23 5.75 -5.45 -21.65
N VAL A 24 5.32 -4.23 -22.04
CA VAL A 24 4.33 -3.43 -21.28
C VAL A 24 3.05 -4.23 -21.02
N LYS A 25 2.63 -5.03 -22.00
CA LYS A 25 1.43 -5.87 -21.94
C LYS A 25 1.46 -6.89 -20.82
N ASP A 26 2.63 -7.45 -20.49
CA ASP A 26 2.76 -8.49 -19.47
C ASP A 26 2.76 -7.92 -18.04
N VAL A 27 3.06 -6.63 -17.89
CA VAL A 27 3.17 -5.95 -16.60
C VAL A 27 1.87 -5.25 -16.22
N TYR A 28 1.07 -4.82 -17.19
CA TYR A 28 -0.19 -4.09 -16.95
C TYR A 28 -1.43 -4.89 -17.39
N THR A 29 -1.32 -6.21 -17.44
CA THR A 29 -2.41 -7.12 -17.84
C THR A 29 -3.59 -7.07 -16.87
N ASP A 30 -3.33 -6.87 -15.57
CA ASP A 30 -4.32 -6.93 -14.52
C ASP A 30 -4.43 -5.61 -13.71
N PRO A 31 -5.65 -5.14 -13.40
CA PRO A 31 -5.85 -4.01 -12.47
C PRO A 31 -5.19 -4.20 -11.09
N SER A 32 -4.91 -5.46 -10.71
CA SER A 32 -4.28 -5.83 -9.44
C SER A 32 -2.88 -5.23 -9.26
N VAL A 33 -2.15 -4.99 -10.35
CA VAL A 33 -0.79 -4.43 -10.30
C VAL A 33 -0.80 -3.00 -9.76
N LEU A 34 -1.76 -2.18 -10.22
CA LEU A 34 -1.92 -0.81 -9.74
C LEU A 34 -2.38 -0.77 -8.28
N VAL A 35 -3.33 -1.64 -7.93
CA VAL A 35 -3.84 -1.74 -6.55
C VAL A 35 -2.71 -2.13 -5.60
N ASN A 36 -1.91 -3.15 -5.93
CA ASN A 36 -0.81 -3.59 -5.08
C ASN A 36 0.25 -2.49 -4.88
N LEU A 37 0.61 -1.78 -5.97
CA LEU A 37 1.55 -0.66 -5.89
C LEU A 37 1.05 0.44 -4.94
N ILE A 38 -0.22 0.82 -5.06
CA ILE A 38 -0.84 1.87 -4.23
C ILE A 38 -0.93 1.42 -2.78
N VAL A 39 -1.46 0.21 -2.54
CA VAL A 39 -1.65 -0.34 -1.19
C VAL A 39 -0.32 -0.41 -0.46
N ARG A 40 0.71 -1.01 -1.05
CA ARG A 40 2.04 -1.12 -0.43
C ARG A 40 2.61 0.24 -0.05
N ASN A 41 2.50 1.23 -0.93
CA ASN A 41 3.04 2.56 -0.67
C ASN A 41 2.26 3.30 0.42
N ILE A 42 0.93 3.15 0.45
CA ILE A 42 0.08 3.70 1.52
C ILE A 42 0.43 3.11 2.87
N PHE A 43 0.67 1.80 2.97
CA PHE A 43 1.05 1.17 4.24
C PHE A 43 2.36 1.75 4.80
N ILE A 44 3.36 2.00 3.95
CA ILE A 44 4.61 2.65 4.33
C ILE A 44 4.35 4.08 4.85
N VAL A 45 3.61 4.88 4.08
CA VAL A 45 3.28 6.26 4.43
C VAL A 45 2.47 6.32 5.73
N ALA A 46 1.49 5.45 5.89
CA ALA A 46 0.67 5.36 7.09
C ALA A 46 1.50 4.98 8.32
N GLY A 47 2.47 4.06 8.19
CA GLY A 47 3.41 3.73 9.25
C GLY A 47 4.26 4.93 9.69
N ILE A 48 4.74 5.72 8.73
CA ILE A 48 5.49 6.95 8.99
C ILE A 48 4.61 7.98 9.71
N ILE A 49 3.37 8.20 9.24
CA ILE A 49 2.42 9.12 9.87
C ILE A 49 2.12 8.70 11.31
N LEU A 50 1.85 7.40 11.52
CA LEU A 50 1.60 6.84 12.85
C LEU A 50 2.77 7.10 13.79
N PHE A 51 4.00 6.89 13.32
CA PHE A 51 5.21 7.16 14.10
C PHE A 51 5.28 8.63 14.57
N PHE A 52 5.03 9.58 13.67
CA PHE A 52 5.00 11.00 14.02
C PHE A 52 3.84 11.36 14.95
N LEU A 53 2.66 10.78 14.77
CA LEU A 53 1.51 10.99 15.66
C LEU A 53 1.80 10.51 17.09
N VAL A 54 2.46 9.37 17.24
CA VAL A 54 2.84 8.84 18.56
C VAL A 54 3.87 9.73 19.23
N ILE A 55 4.90 10.18 18.50
CA ILE A 55 5.89 11.15 19.03
C ILE A 55 5.21 12.45 19.43
N TYR A 56 4.31 12.97 18.58
CA TYR A 56 3.58 14.21 18.86
C TYR A 56 2.67 14.08 20.08
N ALA A 57 1.95 12.95 20.22
CA ALA A 57 1.16 12.65 21.41
C ALA A 57 2.04 12.59 22.68
N GLY A 58 3.20 11.92 22.60
CA GLY A 58 4.16 11.86 23.71
C GLY A 58 4.70 13.23 24.10
N TYR A 59 5.07 14.05 23.11
CA TYR A 59 5.50 15.43 23.33
C TYR A 59 4.41 16.26 24.01
N LEU A 60 3.17 16.16 23.54
CA LEU A 60 2.03 16.90 24.08
C LEU A 60 1.66 16.44 25.49
N PHE A 61 1.91 15.17 25.81
CA PHE A 61 1.71 14.63 27.16
C PHE A 61 2.75 15.15 28.17
N ILE A 62 4.02 15.28 27.75
CA ILE A 62 5.12 15.73 28.61
C ILE A 62 5.10 17.25 28.79
N THR A 63 4.89 18.01 27.71
CA THR A 63 4.94 19.48 27.72
C THR A 63 3.59 20.13 28.07
N GLY A 64 2.51 19.36 27.93
CA GLY A 64 1.16 19.84 28.16
C GLY A 64 0.77 19.88 29.63
N ASN A 65 0.21 21.02 30.05
CA ASN A 65 -0.63 21.08 31.25
C ASN A 65 -1.94 20.29 31.02
N VAL A 66 -2.97 20.43 31.87
CA VAL A 66 -4.23 19.63 31.79
C VAL A 66 -4.79 19.48 30.35
N LYS A 67 -4.88 20.58 29.58
CA LYS A 67 -5.35 20.57 28.18
C LYS A 67 -4.48 19.76 27.21
N GLY A 68 -3.16 19.77 27.39
CA GLY A 68 -2.26 19.01 26.52
C GLY A 68 -2.35 17.51 26.78
N LYS A 69 -2.57 17.11 28.04
CA LYS A 69 -2.79 15.70 28.40
C LYS A 69 -4.07 15.14 27.77
N ASP A 70 -5.15 15.92 27.74
CA ASP A 70 -6.40 15.49 27.10
C ASP A 70 -6.23 15.33 25.58
N LYS A 71 -5.58 16.31 24.93
CA LYS A 71 -5.27 16.20 23.49
C LYS A 71 -4.31 15.05 23.18
N ALA A 72 -3.33 14.79 24.03
CA ALA A 72 -2.39 13.68 23.83
C ALA A 72 -3.12 12.34 23.85
N LYS A 73 -4.09 12.17 24.76
CA LYS A 73 -4.96 10.98 24.79
C LYS A 73 -5.80 10.87 23.53
N GLU A 74 -6.38 11.97 23.06
CA GLU A 74 -7.18 11.99 21.82
C GLU A 74 -6.34 11.56 20.61
N VAL A 75 -5.17 12.18 20.43
CA VAL A 75 -4.24 11.85 19.33
C VAL A 75 -3.79 10.40 19.41
N LEU A 76 -3.43 9.92 20.61
CA LEU A 76 -3.02 8.53 20.81
C LEU A 76 -4.15 7.56 20.51
N THR A 77 -5.38 7.87 20.91
CA THR A 77 -6.57 7.04 20.63
C THR A 77 -6.85 6.98 19.13
N ALA A 78 -6.74 8.11 18.43
CA ALA A 78 -6.87 8.16 16.98
C ALA A 78 -5.75 7.35 16.26
N ALA A 79 -4.50 7.46 16.73
CA ALA A 79 -3.39 6.69 16.19
C ALA A 79 -3.58 5.18 16.40
N LEU A 80 -4.04 4.76 17.58
CA LEU A 80 -4.35 3.36 17.89
C LEU A 80 -5.54 2.85 17.07
N ALA A 81 -6.59 3.67 16.88
CA ALA A 81 -7.72 3.31 16.04
C ALA A 81 -7.29 3.10 14.58
N GLY A 82 -6.49 4.02 14.02
CA GLY A 82 -5.92 3.89 12.68
C GLY A 82 -5.03 2.65 12.54
N PHE A 83 -4.19 2.38 13.54
CA PHE A 83 -3.37 1.18 13.59
C PHE A 83 -4.22 -0.10 13.58
N LEU A 84 -5.28 -0.14 14.40
CA LEU A 84 -6.16 -1.30 14.49
C LEU A 84 -6.88 -1.56 13.16
N VAL A 85 -7.28 -0.50 12.45
CA VAL A 85 -7.87 -0.62 11.10
C VAL A 85 -6.88 -1.21 10.11
N MET A 86 -5.63 -0.72 10.09
CA MET A 86 -4.58 -1.29 9.22
C MET A 86 -4.30 -2.75 9.55
N PHE A 87 -4.26 -3.08 10.85
CA PHE A 87 -4.08 -4.43 11.32
C PHE A 87 -5.23 -5.33 10.84
N ALA A 88 -6.48 -4.93 11.05
CA ALA A 88 -7.65 -5.68 10.59
C ALA A 88 -7.65 -5.88 9.06
N ALA A 89 -7.28 -4.86 8.28
CA ALA A 89 -7.16 -4.97 6.83
C ALA A 89 -6.16 -6.06 6.41
N TYR A 90 -4.99 -6.13 7.06
CA TYR A 90 -4.01 -7.19 6.80
C TYR A 90 -4.57 -8.58 7.11
N TRP A 91 -5.25 -8.74 8.26
CA TRP A 91 -5.84 -10.02 8.65
C TRP A 91 -6.96 -10.48 7.72
N ILE A 92 -7.79 -9.56 7.22
CA ILE A 92 -8.83 -9.89 6.22
C ILE A 92 -8.17 -10.53 4.99
N ILE A 93 -7.11 -9.92 4.45
CA ILE A 93 -6.43 -10.47 3.27
C ILE A 93 -5.75 -11.81 3.60
N GLN A 94 -5.14 -11.97 4.78
CA GLN A 94 -4.55 -13.24 5.17
C GLN A 94 -5.58 -14.37 5.27
N ILE A 95 -6.75 -14.10 5.86
CA ILE A 95 -7.83 -15.08 5.94
C ILE A 95 -8.29 -15.46 4.52
N ILE A 96 -8.44 -14.48 3.62
CA ILE A 96 -8.79 -14.75 2.23
C ILE A 96 -7.72 -15.63 1.56
N LYS A 97 -6.43 -15.35 1.73
CA LYS A 97 -5.36 -16.19 1.18
C LYS A 97 -5.47 -17.64 1.66
N VAL A 98 -5.67 -17.83 2.96
CA VAL A 98 -5.77 -19.17 3.57
C VAL A 98 -7.01 -19.92 3.08
N VAL A 99 -8.16 -19.25 2.97
CA VAL A 99 -9.42 -19.89 2.57
C VAL A 99 -9.49 -20.16 1.07
N THR A 100 -8.98 -19.25 0.23
CA THR A 100 -9.09 -19.36 -1.23
C THR A 100 -7.89 -20.05 -1.87
N GLY A 101 -6.76 -20.20 -1.16
CA GLY A 101 -5.50 -20.71 -1.71
C GLY A 101 -4.89 -19.81 -2.81
N ALA A 102 -5.46 -18.64 -3.04
CA ALA A 102 -4.98 -17.66 -4.00
C ALA A 102 -3.81 -16.88 -3.39
N ASP A 103 -2.66 -16.90 -4.06
CA ASP A 103 -1.50 -16.12 -3.65
C ASP A 103 -1.70 -14.66 -4.08
N ILE A 104 -2.19 -13.85 -3.14
CA ILE A 104 -2.37 -12.41 -3.35
C ILE A 104 -1.07 -11.73 -2.93
N PRO A 105 -0.18 -11.31 -3.85
CA PRO A 105 0.99 -10.54 -3.45
C PRO A 105 0.52 -9.23 -2.82
N ILE A 106 0.90 -9.00 -1.56
CA ILE A 106 0.79 -7.72 -0.84
C ILE A 106 2.21 -7.35 -0.41
#